data_AF-A0A955NF69-F1
#
_entry.id   AF-A0A955NF69-F1
#
_cell.length_a   1.000
_cell.length_b   1.000
_cell.length_c   1.000
_cell.angle_alpha   90.00
_cell.angle_beta   90.00
_cell.angle_gamma   90.00
#
_symmetry.space_group_name_H-M   'P 1'
#
loop_
_entity.id
_entity.type
_entity.pdbx_description
1 polymer ?
#
loop_
_entity_poly.entity_id
_entity_poly.type
_entity_poly.pdbx_seq_one_letter_code
_entity_poly.pdbx_strand_id
1 'polypeptide(L)'
;MTLFRNFKSRGQSGRALALALAFVLTVLATLVVTLVLVRMFQHKQEERTPFVRLVEVDEMTTDPRPWGVNWPNQYDGWKSTAGDKFYGGSSAMPASKLEAHPWLKRLYAGYAFSIDYREARGHAY
;
A
#
# COMPACT_ATOMS: atom_id res chain seq x y z
N MET A 1 26.68 3.38 -79.81
CA MET A 1 26.23 2.50 -78.71
C MET A 1 27.21 2.68 -77.56
N THR A 2 26.73 2.72 -76.30
CA THR A 2 27.49 2.98 -75.05
C THR A 2 27.96 4.45 -74.90
N LEU A 3 27.78 5.18 -73.80
CA LEU A 3 27.57 4.88 -72.37
C LEU A 3 26.82 6.06 -71.69
N PHE A 4 25.68 5.80 -71.03
CA PHE A 4 25.20 6.69 -69.96
C PHE A 4 25.69 6.13 -68.62
N ARG A 5 26.65 6.84 -68.03
CA ARG A 5 27.31 6.49 -66.77
C ARG A 5 26.38 6.89 -65.61
N ASN A 6 25.76 5.89 -64.98
CA ASN A 6 24.93 6.06 -63.79
C ASN A 6 25.75 6.59 -62.60
N PHE A 7 25.59 7.87 -62.28
CA PHE A 7 26.12 8.48 -61.05
C PHE A 7 25.20 8.13 -59.88
N LYS A 8 25.40 6.96 -59.25
CA LYS A 8 24.70 6.58 -58.02
C LYS A 8 25.27 7.42 -56.86
N SER A 9 24.44 8.31 -56.31
CA SER A 9 24.75 9.22 -55.21
C SER A 9 24.99 8.47 -53.89
N ARG A 10 26.24 8.05 -53.69
CA ARG A 10 26.69 7.31 -52.50
C ARG A 10 26.40 8.04 -51.16
N GLY A 11 26.24 9.37 -51.18
CA GLY A 11 25.87 10.18 -50.01
C GLY A 11 24.36 10.33 -49.74
N GLN A 12 23.50 10.02 -50.70
CA GLN A 12 22.04 10.17 -50.57
C GLN A 12 21.41 8.93 -49.91
N SER A 13 21.95 7.74 -50.18
CA SER A 13 21.50 6.49 -49.55
C SER A 13 21.86 6.40 -48.07
N GLY A 14 23.03 6.91 -47.66
CA GLY A 14 23.42 6.96 -46.24
C GLY A 14 22.55 7.92 -45.42
N ARG A 15 22.18 9.06 -46.00
CA ARG A 15 21.23 10.01 -45.39
C ARG A 15 19.82 9.42 -45.31
N ALA A 16 19.35 8.74 -46.36
CA ALA A 16 18.06 8.06 -46.35
C ALA A 16 17.99 6.95 -45.29
N LEU A 17 19.06 6.16 -45.12
CA LEU A 17 19.17 5.16 -44.06
C LEU A 17 19.19 5.77 -42.65
N ALA A 18 19.94 6.86 -42.46
CA ALA A 18 19.97 7.57 -41.18
C ALA A 18 18.59 8.15 -40.81
N LEU A 19 17.87 8.72 -41.79
CA LEU A 19 16.50 9.21 -41.59
C LEU A 19 15.52 8.08 -41.29
N ALA A 20 15.62 6.94 -41.98
CA ALA A 20 14.80 5.76 -41.69
C ALA A 20 15.04 5.22 -40.28
N LEU A 21 16.30 5.17 -39.83
CA LEU A 21 16.65 4.75 -38.47
C LEU A 21 16.10 5.72 -37.42
N ALA A 22 16.25 7.02 -37.64
CA ALA A 22 15.71 8.05 -36.75
C ALA A 22 14.18 7.98 -36.65
N PHE A 23 13.50 7.72 -37.76
CA PHE A 23 12.05 7.50 -37.78
C PHE A 23 11.65 6.27 -36.95
N VAL A 24 12.31 5.13 -37.17
CA VAL A 24 12.03 3.90 -36.39
C VAL A 24 12.27 4.10 -34.90
N LEU A 25 13.36 4.77 -34.53
CA LEU A 25 13.66 5.13 -33.13
C LEU A 25 12.57 6.01 -32.51
N THR A 26 12.10 7.01 -33.26
CA THR A 26 11.04 7.92 -32.79
C THR A 26 9.74 7.17 -32.58
N VAL A 27 9.35 6.31 -33.53
CA VAL A 27 8.16 5.45 -33.42
C VAL A 27 8.25 4.54 -32.20
N LEU A 28 9.40 3.88 -31.99
CA LEU A 28 9.64 3.05 -30.81
C LEU A 28 9.53 3.85 -29.50
N ALA A 29 10.15 5.03 -29.44
CA ALA A 29 10.09 5.89 -28.28
C ALA A 29 8.64 6.34 -27.97
N THR A 30 7.89 6.75 -28.99
CA THR A 30 6.47 7.10 -28.84
C THR A 30 5.66 5.91 -28.35
N LEU A 31 5.86 4.70 -28.91
CA LEU A 31 5.17 3.50 -28.45
C LEU A 31 5.45 3.19 -26.98
N VAL A 32 6.69 3.30 -26.54
CA VAL A 32 7.06 3.10 -25.12
C VAL A 32 6.35 4.10 -24.22
N VAL A 33 6.37 5.39 -24.58
CA VAL A 33 5.70 6.45 -23.81
C VAL A 33 4.19 6.20 -23.75
N THR A 34 3.56 5.86 -24.88
CA THR A 34 2.13 5.54 -24.93
C THR A 34 1.78 4.33 -24.06
N LEU A 35 2.60 3.26 -24.09
CA LEU A 35 2.39 2.08 -23.26
C LEU A 35 2.44 2.42 -21.76
N VAL A 36 3.42 3.23 -21.35
CA VAL A 36 3.52 3.68 -19.95
C VAL A 36 2.30 4.51 -19.55
N LEU A 37 1.87 5.45 -20.40
CA LEU A 37 0.69 6.27 -20.13
C LEU A 37 -0.59 5.44 -20.01
N VAL A 38 -0.79 4.47 -20.90
CA VAL A 38 -1.95 3.56 -20.85
C VAL A 38 -1.92 2.73 -19.56
N ARG A 39 -0.76 2.19 -19.17
CA ARG A 39 -0.62 1.43 -17.93
C ARG A 39 -0.95 2.28 -16.71
N MET A 40 -0.42 3.50 -16.64
CA MET A 40 -0.72 4.44 -15.56
C MET A 40 -2.20 4.80 -15.50
N PHE A 41 -2.82 5.01 -16.65
CA PHE A 41 -4.26 5.28 -16.73
C PHE A 41 -5.08 4.08 -16.24
N GLN A 42 -4.74 2.86 -16.66
CA GLN A 42 -5.40 1.64 -16.20
C GLN A 42 -5.31 1.46 -14.68
N HIS A 43 -4.11 1.62 -14.10
CA HIS A 43 -3.95 1.53 -12.64
C HIS A 43 -4.80 2.58 -11.91
N LYS A 44 -4.86 3.82 -12.43
CA LYS A 44 -5.74 4.87 -11.89
C LYS A 44 -7.23 4.56 -12.04
N GLN A 45 -7.64 3.81 -13.05
CA GLN A 45 -9.04 3.37 -13.19
C GLN A 45 -9.36 2.24 -12.21
N GLU A 46 -8.45 1.28 -12.05
CA GLU A 46 -8.57 0.19 -11.08
C GLU A 46 -8.69 0.72 -9.63
N GLU A 47 -7.91 1.77 -9.30
CA GLU A 47 -7.97 2.45 -8.00
C GLU A 47 -9.30 3.14 -7.70
N ARG A 48 -10.16 3.40 -8.69
CA ARG A 48 -11.49 4.02 -8.44
C ARG A 48 -12.47 3.08 -7.76
N THR A 49 -12.25 1.76 -7.89
CA THR A 49 -13.05 0.73 -7.22
C THR A 49 -12.10 -0.29 -6.58
N PRO A 50 -11.34 0.11 -5.55
CA PRO A 50 -10.24 -0.71 -5.05
C PRO A 50 -10.71 -1.91 -4.23
N PHE A 51 -11.98 -1.93 -3.81
CA PHE A 51 -12.54 -3.00 -3.00
C PHE A 51 -13.97 -3.35 -3.43
N VAL A 52 -14.26 -4.65 -3.42
CA VAL A 52 -15.60 -5.19 -3.52
C VAL A 52 -16.15 -5.30 -2.10
N ARG A 53 -17.23 -4.57 -1.80
CA ARG A 53 -17.94 -4.66 -0.52
C ARG A 53 -18.96 -5.79 -0.63
N LEU A 54 -18.77 -6.84 0.18
CA LEU A 54 -19.69 -7.97 0.30
C LEU A 54 -20.80 -7.68 1.31
N VAL A 55 -20.49 -6.86 2.32
CA VAL A 55 -21.43 -6.40 3.35
C VAL A 55 -21.42 -4.88 3.37
N GLU A 56 -22.60 -4.26 3.47
CA GLU A 56 -22.69 -2.81 3.66
C GLU A 56 -22.27 -2.44 5.09
N VAL A 57 -21.45 -1.40 5.18
CA VAL A 57 -20.92 -0.87 6.43
C VAL A 57 -21.05 0.65 6.30
N ASP A 58 -21.62 1.27 7.32
CA ASP A 58 -21.92 2.70 7.38
C ASP A 58 -21.18 3.39 8.53
N GLU A 59 -21.40 4.71 8.68
CA GLU A 59 -20.79 5.53 9.73
C GLU A 59 -21.24 5.16 11.15
N MET A 60 -22.29 4.33 11.30
CA MET A 60 -22.84 3.92 12.59
C MET A 60 -22.45 2.47 12.95
N THR A 61 -21.75 1.76 12.07
CA THR A 61 -21.37 0.36 12.27
C THR A 61 -20.18 0.23 13.24
N THR A 62 -20.48 -0.09 14.49
CA THR A 62 -19.50 -0.25 15.57
C THR A 62 -18.99 -1.68 15.77
N ASP A 63 -19.77 -2.69 15.35
CA ASP A 63 -19.31 -4.09 15.38
C ASP A 63 -18.16 -4.28 14.39
N PRO A 64 -16.98 -4.78 14.80
CA PRO A 64 -15.84 -4.98 13.90
C PRO A 64 -16.01 -6.20 12.96
N ARG A 65 -16.96 -7.12 13.22
CA ARG A 65 -17.11 -8.34 12.43
C ARG A 65 -17.52 -8.10 10.96
N PRO A 66 -18.51 -7.23 10.64
CA PRO A 66 -18.84 -6.89 9.25
C PRO A 66 -17.66 -6.30 8.46
N TRP A 67 -16.80 -5.51 9.12
CA TRP A 67 -15.59 -4.98 8.51
C TRP A 67 -14.63 -6.09 8.07
N GLY A 68 -14.53 -7.17 8.86
CA GLY A 68 -13.69 -8.32 8.54
C GLY A 68 -14.15 -9.14 7.34
N VAL A 69 -15.43 -9.07 6.95
CA VAL A 69 -15.92 -9.72 5.73
C VAL A 69 -15.41 -9.00 4.48
N ASN A 70 -15.35 -7.67 4.52
CA ASN A 70 -14.86 -6.85 3.41
C ASN A 70 -13.32 -6.75 3.38
N TRP A 71 -12.66 -6.75 4.54
CA TRP A 71 -11.22 -6.52 4.70
C TRP A 71 -10.57 -7.55 5.64
N PRO A 72 -10.45 -8.82 5.21
CA PRO A 72 -10.01 -9.91 6.08
C PRO A 72 -8.58 -9.71 6.60
N ASN A 73 -7.65 -9.25 5.75
CA ASN A 73 -6.26 -9.04 6.15
C ASN A 73 -6.12 -7.96 7.24
N GLN A 74 -6.85 -6.86 7.12
CA GLN A 74 -6.87 -5.77 8.08
C GLN A 74 -7.51 -6.23 9.40
N TYR A 75 -8.60 -7.00 9.31
CA TYR A 75 -9.27 -7.56 10.48
C TYR A 75 -8.41 -8.59 11.21
N ASP A 76 -7.67 -9.43 10.49
CA ASP A 76 -6.70 -10.36 11.08
C ASP A 76 -5.54 -9.63 11.76
N GLY A 77 -5.05 -8.55 11.13
CA GLY A 77 -4.07 -7.64 11.74
C GLY A 77 -4.59 -7.02 13.05
N TRP A 78 -5.81 -6.47 13.05
CA TRP A 78 -6.43 -5.93 14.26
C TRP A 78 -6.63 -7.01 15.34
N LYS A 79 -7.17 -8.18 15.01
CA LYS A 79 -7.31 -9.31 15.95
C LYS A 79 -5.98 -9.74 16.54
N SER A 80 -4.89 -9.66 15.78
CA SER A 80 -3.55 -10.01 16.28
C SER A 80 -3.07 -9.11 17.43
N THR A 81 -3.66 -7.92 17.60
CA THR A 81 -3.37 -7.02 18.74
C THR A 81 -3.85 -7.59 20.08
N ALA A 82 -4.77 -8.56 20.09
CA ALA A 82 -5.13 -9.28 21.31
C ALA A 82 -4.05 -10.29 21.74
N GLY A 83 -3.01 -10.52 20.95
CA GLY A 83 -1.99 -11.53 21.24
C GLY A 83 -0.76 -10.99 21.97
N ASP A 84 -0.21 -11.79 22.86
CA ASP A 84 1.08 -11.52 23.54
C ASP A 84 2.32 -11.75 22.67
N LYS A 85 2.13 -12.21 21.42
CA LYS A 85 3.22 -12.78 20.62
C LYS A 85 4.22 -11.76 20.07
N PHE A 86 3.80 -10.52 19.83
CA PHE A 86 4.62 -9.54 19.10
C PHE A 86 5.03 -8.32 19.92
N TYR A 87 4.19 -7.89 20.88
CA TYR A 87 4.46 -6.72 21.71
C TYR A 87 4.05 -7.06 23.14
N GLY A 88 5.04 -7.26 24.02
CA GLY A 88 4.79 -7.50 25.45
C GLY A 88 3.89 -6.41 26.02
N GLY A 89 2.94 -6.78 26.87
CA GLY A 89 1.92 -5.88 27.42
C GLY A 89 0.52 -6.08 26.84
N SER A 90 0.36 -6.88 25.78
CA SER A 90 -0.92 -7.10 25.11
C SER A 90 -1.77 -8.23 25.72
N SER A 91 -1.55 -8.60 26.98
CA SER A 91 -2.22 -9.77 27.55
C SER A 91 -3.67 -9.46 27.88
N ALA A 92 -4.53 -10.49 27.85
CA ALA A 92 -5.94 -10.36 28.25
C ALA A 92 -6.08 -9.80 29.68
N MET A 93 -5.11 -10.13 30.54
CA MET A 93 -4.98 -9.64 31.92
C MET A 93 -3.59 -9.04 32.11
N PRO A 94 -3.40 -7.74 31.83
CA PRO A 94 -2.10 -7.10 31.96
C PRO A 94 -1.64 -7.02 33.41
N ALA A 95 -0.32 -7.05 33.59
CA ALA A 95 0.30 -6.93 34.90
C ALA A 95 -0.09 -5.60 35.57
N SER A 96 -0.28 -5.64 36.89
CA SER A 96 -0.60 -4.43 37.66
C SER A 96 0.67 -3.63 37.91
N LYS A 97 0.67 -2.36 37.49
CA LYS A 97 1.75 -1.41 37.79
C LYS A 97 1.87 -1.18 39.30
N LEU A 98 0.79 -1.38 40.04
CA LEU A 98 0.76 -1.24 41.50
C LEU A 98 1.50 -2.35 42.23
N GLU A 99 1.68 -3.52 41.61
CA GLU A 99 2.47 -4.63 42.17
C GLU A 99 3.96 -4.40 41.94
N ALA A 100 4.34 -4.00 40.73
CA ALA A 100 5.72 -3.64 40.39
C ALA A 100 6.20 -2.38 41.14
N HIS A 101 5.30 -1.42 41.37
CA HIS A 101 5.60 -0.14 42.00
C HIS A 101 4.61 0.20 43.13
N PRO A 102 4.79 -0.38 44.34
CA PRO A 102 3.84 -0.20 45.45
C PRO A 102 3.64 1.25 45.91
N TRP A 103 4.60 2.14 45.62
CA TRP A 103 4.48 3.57 45.93
C TRP A 103 3.37 4.27 45.13
N LEU A 104 2.98 3.76 43.96
CA LEU A 104 1.86 4.30 43.17
C LEU A 104 0.52 4.22 43.92
N LYS A 105 0.34 3.21 44.77
CA LYS A 105 -0.86 3.12 45.63
C LYS A 105 -0.98 4.31 46.59
N ARG A 106 0.16 4.79 47.10
CA ARG A 106 0.19 5.99 47.96
C ARG A 106 0.03 7.26 47.15
N LEU A 107 0.65 7.35 45.96
CA LEU A 107 0.52 8.50 45.08
C LEU A 107 -0.96 8.78 44.71
N TYR A 108 -1.71 7.72 44.38
CA TYR A 108 -3.11 7.81 43.98
C TYR A 108 -4.10 7.59 45.14
N ALA A 109 -3.66 7.75 46.39
CA ALA A 109 -4.52 7.54 47.55
C ALA A 109 -5.77 8.44 47.47
N GLY A 110 -6.95 7.82 47.57
CA GLY A 110 -8.23 8.50 47.40
C GLY A 110 -8.78 8.53 45.97
N TYR A 111 -8.09 7.91 45.01
CA TYR A 111 -8.53 7.81 43.61
C TYR A 111 -8.59 6.36 43.12
N ALA A 112 -9.41 6.09 42.09
CA ALA A 112 -9.64 4.73 41.55
C ALA A 112 -8.35 4.04 41.04
N PHE A 113 -7.36 4.81 40.59
CA PHE A 113 -6.04 4.30 40.18
C PHE A 113 -5.24 3.66 41.33
N SER A 114 -5.59 3.91 42.60
CA SER A 114 -4.99 3.18 43.74
C SER A 114 -5.54 1.76 43.92
N ILE A 115 -6.67 1.46 43.27
CA ILE A 115 -7.34 0.15 43.31
C ILE A 115 -6.88 -0.71 42.14
N ASP A 116 -6.98 -0.20 40.90
CA ASP A 116 -6.53 -0.90 39.70
C ASP A 116 -5.81 0.04 38.74
N TYR A 117 -4.58 -0.33 38.39
CA TYR A 117 -3.79 0.36 37.38
C TYR A 117 -2.84 -0.63 36.73
N ARG A 118 -3.18 -1.05 35.52
CA ARG A 118 -2.49 -2.11 34.78
C ARG A 118 -1.75 -1.57 33.56
N GLU A 119 -0.91 -2.41 33.00
CA GLU A 119 -0.40 -2.18 31.65
C GLU A 119 -1.53 -2.11 30.63
N ALA A 120 -1.32 -1.32 29.58
CA ALA A 120 -2.30 -1.18 28.51
C ALA A 120 -2.26 -2.41 27.61
N ARG A 121 -3.45 -2.91 27.22
CA ARG A 121 -3.63 -4.05 26.30
C ARG A 121 -3.95 -3.57 24.89
N GLY A 122 -3.87 -4.48 23.92
CA GLY A 122 -4.23 -4.20 22.53
C GLY A 122 -5.72 -3.89 22.35
N HIS A 123 -6.02 -3.14 21.28
CA HIS A 123 -7.36 -2.59 20.99
C HIS A 123 -8.44 -3.64 20.69
N ALA A 124 -8.08 -4.91 20.47
CA ALA A 124 -9.03 -5.97 20.24
C ALA A 124 -9.72 -6.52 21.52
N TYR A 125 -9.40 -5.98 22.72
CA TYR A 125 -9.94 -6.40 24.02
C TYR A 125 -10.92 -5.43 24.69
#